data_AF-A0AAE1Q819-F1
#
_entry.id   AF-A0AAE1Q819-F1
#
_cell.length_a   1.000
_cell.length_b   1.000
_cell.length_c   1.000
_cell.angle_alpha   90.00
_cell.angle_beta   90.00
_cell.angle_gamma   90.00
#
_symmetry.space_group_name_H-M   'P 1'
#
loop_
_entity.id
_entity.type
_entity.pdbx_description
1 polymer ?
#
loop_
_entity_poly.entity_id
_entity_poly.type
_entity_poly.pdbx_seq_one_letter_code
_entity_poly.pdbx_strand_id
1 'polypeptide(L)'
;MASTRQSTLCPVFGEPKEHIGSNLPTYKQVMKHFLFVKLQLKKTSYNPPLHASFKNVATHLLQVWQKASIPSVTSDRIIAMLKAYHDKYANILKTLSSTSIKKETFNKKLDEFKQKSHELFDISACKCVSFSKCSCRKEKKVPLQEKPFLLDQRSERKMAIGSVDVQESNRMIKKLMRSQPSTSKGIPASQSSVRVKNLALPESSGDSDSCSSDYEPSSSTKRRIERAETNPALELKSLAILSDKTGVSDRAAATIATVVLQEANVVGEKDESIIIDRHKIRRARKRVRQELQENLLIEEPLESIYFDGRKDLTKVTDGLGHLQLVREEHISLIQEPGAHYIGHLTPDSGTSKCIASTIIDFLSSKEVDTSKVVAIGCDGTPVSTGLKGGVIRLIEEKLGRPVHWFVCLLHAV
;
A
#
# COMPACT_ATOMS: atom_id res chain seq x y z
N MET A 1 -45.57 -13.70 -12.72
CA MET A 1 -45.53 -12.27 -13.12
C MET A 1 -44.08 -11.87 -13.28
N ALA A 2 -43.66 -11.50 -14.49
CA ALA A 2 -42.28 -11.22 -14.84
C ALA A 2 -41.76 -9.96 -14.12
N SER A 3 -40.79 -10.14 -13.22
CA SER A 3 -40.06 -9.04 -12.60
C SER A 3 -39.27 -8.29 -13.67
N THR A 4 -39.69 -7.07 -13.95
CA THR A 4 -39.13 -6.20 -14.98
C THR A 4 -37.74 -5.75 -14.53
N ARG A 5 -36.70 -6.52 -14.90
CA ARG A 5 -35.30 -6.07 -14.78
C ARG A 5 -35.15 -4.80 -15.61
N GLN A 6 -35.15 -3.64 -14.97
CA GLN A 6 -34.72 -2.39 -15.60
C GLN A 6 -33.34 -2.62 -16.20
N SER A 7 -33.20 -2.49 -17.52
CA SER A 7 -31.94 -2.74 -18.19
C SER A 7 -30.87 -1.82 -17.61
N THR A 8 -29.89 -2.37 -16.90
CA THR A 8 -28.70 -1.66 -16.41
C THR A 8 -27.78 -1.21 -17.54
N LEU A 9 -28.16 -1.49 -18.80
CA LEU A 9 -27.46 -1.16 -20.02
C LEU A 9 -27.55 0.35 -20.31
N CYS A 10 -26.40 1.02 -20.41
CA CYS A 10 -26.35 2.39 -20.91
C CYS A 10 -26.61 2.39 -22.42
N PRO A 11 -27.59 3.15 -22.94
CA PRO A 11 -27.89 3.21 -24.38
C PRO A 11 -26.71 3.68 -25.25
N VAL A 12 -25.77 4.44 -24.66
CA VAL A 12 -24.66 5.06 -25.39
C VAL A 12 -23.37 4.25 -25.26
N PHE A 13 -23.09 3.71 -24.08
CA PHE A 13 -21.82 3.05 -23.79
C PHE A 13 -21.94 1.53 -23.57
N GLY A 14 -23.15 0.99 -23.38
CA GLY A 14 -23.40 -0.42 -23.08
C GLY A 14 -23.31 -0.72 -21.58
N GLU A 15 -22.90 -1.94 -21.22
CA GLU A 15 -22.92 -2.37 -19.82
C GLU A 15 -21.88 -1.61 -18.96
N PRO A 16 -22.28 -1.15 -17.75
CA PRO A 16 -21.36 -0.65 -16.74
C PRO A 16 -20.33 -1.73 -16.38
N LYS A 17 -19.06 -1.38 -16.37
CA LYS A 17 -17.97 -2.31 -16.10
C LYS A 17 -16.89 -1.62 -15.27
N GLU A 18 -16.28 -2.36 -14.34
CA GLU A 18 -15.09 -1.91 -13.66
C GLU A 18 -13.93 -1.72 -14.65
N HIS A 19 -13.12 -0.67 -14.46
CA HIS A 19 -12.00 -0.42 -15.34
C HIS A 19 -10.81 -1.27 -14.92
N ILE A 20 -10.55 -2.33 -15.68
CA ILE A 20 -9.34 -3.14 -15.59
C ILE A 20 -8.79 -3.21 -17.01
N GLY A 21 -7.67 -2.54 -17.26
CA GLY A 21 -7.11 -2.43 -18.59
C GLY A 21 -5.63 -2.17 -18.55
N SER A 22 -4.92 -2.78 -19.49
CA SER A 22 -3.49 -2.59 -19.74
C SER A 22 -3.18 -1.29 -20.47
N ASN A 23 -4.18 -0.49 -20.87
CA ASN A 23 -4.00 0.74 -21.64
C ASN A 23 -4.55 1.95 -20.86
N LEU A 24 -4.14 3.16 -21.22
CA LEU A 24 -4.70 4.37 -20.62
C LEU A 24 -6.19 4.53 -21.01
N PRO A 25 -7.08 4.94 -20.10
CA PRO A 25 -8.52 4.88 -20.32
C PRO A 25 -9.03 5.81 -21.43
N THR A 26 -9.99 5.33 -22.22
CA THR A 26 -10.79 6.14 -23.17
C THR A 26 -11.99 6.80 -22.48
N TYR A 27 -12.58 7.83 -23.08
CA TYR A 27 -13.82 8.43 -22.59
C TYR A 27 -14.94 7.40 -22.38
N LYS A 28 -15.10 6.44 -23.29
CA LYS A 28 -16.07 5.33 -23.19
C LYS A 28 -15.84 4.49 -21.94
N GLN A 29 -14.59 4.07 -21.72
CA GLN A 29 -14.22 3.24 -20.56
C GLN A 29 -14.39 4.00 -19.24
N VAL A 30 -13.99 5.29 -19.21
CA VAL A 30 -14.20 6.16 -18.04
C VAL A 30 -15.69 6.26 -17.69
N MET A 31 -16.55 6.45 -18.69
CA MET A 31 -18.00 6.54 -18.44
C MET A 31 -18.62 5.21 -18.02
N LYS A 32 -18.17 4.07 -18.57
CA LYS A 32 -18.60 2.75 -18.08
C LYS A 32 -18.24 2.54 -16.62
N HIS A 33 -17.03 2.91 -16.23
CA HIS A 33 -16.56 2.80 -14.86
C HIS A 33 -17.31 3.77 -13.92
N PHE A 34 -17.58 4.99 -14.36
CA PHE A 34 -18.43 5.92 -13.63
C PHE A 34 -19.83 5.37 -13.35
N LEU A 35 -20.48 4.77 -14.36
CA LEU A 35 -21.78 4.14 -14.19
C LEU A 35 -21.71 2.95 -13.22
N PHE A 36 -20.64 2.16 -13.29
CA PHE A 36 -20.40 1.06 -12.36
C PHE A 36 -20.27 1.57 -10.90
N VAL A 37 -19.42 2.57 -10.66
CA VAL A 37 -19.23 3.19 -9.34
C VAL A 37 -20.54 3.78 -8.83
N LYS A 38 -21.31 4.46 -9.69
CA LYS A 38 -22.63 5.01 -9.34
C LYS A 38 -23.62 3.92 -8.92
N LEU A 39 -23.61 2.76 -9.57
CA LEU A 39 -24.44 1.61 -9.19
C LEU A 39 -24.00 1.02 -7.85
N GLN A 40 -22.70 0.90 -7.58
CA GLN A 40 -22.22 0.40 -6.29
C GLN A 40 -22.59 1.32 -5.14
N LEU A 41 -22.43 2.64 -5.32
CA LEU A 41 -22.81 3.62 -4.29
C LEU A 41 -24.31 3.64 -3.99
N LYS A 42 -25.16 3.30 -4.97
CA LYS A 42 -26.61 3.16 -4.75
C LYS A 42 -26.98 1.94 -3.91
N LYS A 43 -26.13 0.91 -3.86
CA LYS A 43 -26.34 -0.26 -2.99
C LYS A 43 -26.04 0.05 -1.53
N THR A 44 -25.11 0.97 -1.28
CA THR A 44 -24.62 1.29 0.07
C THR A 44 -25.29 2.51 0.69
N SER A 45 -25.83 3.42 -0.12
CA SER A 45 -26.47 4.65 0.36
C SER A 45 -27.67 5.02 -0.49
N TYR A 46 -28.76 5.47 0.16
CA TYR A 46 -29.93 6.00 -0.51
C TYR A 46 -29.61 7.39 -1.08
N ASN A 47 -29.62 7.51 -2.42
CA ASN A 47 -29.29 8.74 -3.17
C ASN A 47 -27.89 9.33 -2.90
N PRO A 48 -26.81 8.62 -3.27
CA PRO A 48 -25.46 9.13 -3.09
C PRO A 48 -25.23 10.41 -3.94
N PRO A 49 -24.52 11.42 -3.41
CA PRO A 49 -24.19 12.62 -4.18
C PRO A 49 -23.41 12.26 -5.44
N LEU A 50 -23.82 12.81 -6.60
CA LEU A 50 -23.15 12.57 -7.89
C LEU A 50 -21.65 12.92 -7.84
N HIS A 51 -21.30 13.93 -7.04
CA HIS A 51 -19.93 14.34 -6.80
C HIS A 51 -19.07 13.24 -6.17
N ALA A 52 -19.62 12.40 -5.29
CA ALA A 52 -18.91 11.29 -4.68
C ALA A 52 -18.50 10.24 -5.73
N SER A 53 -19.36 9.97 -6.72
CA SER A 53 -19.02 9.09 -7.84
C SER A 53 -17.86 9.65 -8.67
N PHE A 54 -17.87 10.97 -8.96
CA PHE A 54 -16.76 11.61 -9.67
C PHE A 54 -15.45 11.56 -8.89
N LYS A 55 -15.49 11.74 -7.57
CA LYS A 55 -14.31 11.65 -6.71
C LYS A 55 -13.68 10.26 -6.76
N ASN A 56 -14.49 9.21 -6.62
CA ASN A 56 -14.01 7.83 -6.69
C ASN A 56 -13.39 7.50 -8.05
N VAL A 57 -14.04 7.91 -9.15
CA VAL A 57 -13.50 7.72 -10.51
C VAL A 57 -12.20 8.50 -10.70
N ALA A 58 -12.11 9.75 -10.23
CA ALA A 58 -10.90 10.55 -10.33
C ALA A 58 -9.72 9.92 -9.58
N THR A 59 -9.95 9.38 -8.38
CA THR A 59 -8.92 8.64 -7.62
C THR A 59 -8.43 7.42 -8.38
N HIS A 60 -9.34 6.62 -8.96
CA HIS A 60 -8.97 5.45 -9.73
C HIS A 60 -8.19 5.82 -11.01
N LEU A 61 -8.60 6.90 -11.70
CA LEU A 61 -7.87 7.41 -12.86
C LEU A 61 -6.44 7.86 -12.50
N LEU A 62 -6.27 8.54 -11.37
CA LEU A 62 -4.93 8.93 -10.91
C LEU A 62 -4.04 7.70 -10.67
N GLN A 63 -4.57 6.64 -10.07
CA GLN A 63 -3.82 5.40 -9.85
C GLN A 63 -3.38 4.74 -11.17
N VAL A 64 -4.26 4.69 -12.17
CA VAL A 64 -3.93 4.14 -13.50
C VAL A 64 -2.82 4.94 -14.18
N TRP A 65 -2.90 6.27 -14.13
CA TRP A 65 -1.89 7.14 -14.76
C TRP A 65 -0.58 7.17 -13.98
N GLN A 66 -0.63 6.98 -12.65
CA GLN A 66 0.56 6.81 -11.83
C GLN A 66 1.29 5.50 -12.14
N LYS A 67 0.57 4.40 -12.38
CA LYS A 67 1.16 3.12 -12.84
C LYS A 67 1.87 3.27 -14.19
N ALA A 68 1.39 4.16 -15.05
CA ALA A 68 2.00 4.46 -16.34
C ALA A 68 3.14 5.50 -16.26
N SER A 69 3.57 5.88 -15.05
CA SER A 69 4.67 6.83 -14.83
C SER A 69 4.54 8.19 -15.53
N ILE A 70 3.32 8.64 -15.83
CA ILE A 70 3.05 9.89 -16.55
C ILE A 70 2.48 10.94 -15.59
N PRO A 71 3.10 12.13 -15.47
CA PRO A 71 2.53 13.22 -14.68
C PRO A 71 1.14 13.62 -15.17
N SER A 72 0.17 13.66 -14.27
CA SER A 72 -1.23 13.98 -14.55
C SER A 72 -1.63 15.36 -14.01
N VAL A 73 -2.78 15.87 -14.47
CA VAL A 73 -3.42 17.07 -13.92
C VAL A 73 -3.98 16.81 -12.52
N THR A 74 -4.30 17.87 -11.77
CA THR A 74 -4.84 17.77 -10.41
C THR A 74 -6.19 17.04 -10.36
N SER A 75 -6.50 16.41 -9.22
CA SER A 75 -7.78 15.69 -9.01
C SER A 75 -9.00 16.57 -9.32
N ASP A 76 -8.99 17.84 -8.88
CA ASP A 76 -10.08 18.78 -9.16
C ASP A 76 -10.27 19.03 -10.66
N ARG A 77 -9.17 19.08 -11.42
CA ARG A 77 -9.23 19.23 -12.87
C ARG A 77 -9.81 17.98 -13.54
N ILE A 78 -9.46 16.79 -13.06
CA ILE A 78 -10.03 15.52 -13.54
C ILE A 78 -11.53 15.49 -13.26
N ILE A 79 -11.96 15.85 -12.06
CA ILE A 79 -13.38 15.94 -11.70
C ILE A 79 -14.12 16.93 -12.60
N ALA A 80 -13.51 18.10 -12.88
CA ALA A 80 -14.10 19.07 -13.82
C ALA A 80 -14.24 18.52 -15.24
N MET A 81 -13.24 17.77 -15.74
CA MET A 81 -13.30 17.09 -17.03
C MET A 81 -14.39 16.01 -17.07
N LEU A 82 -14.50 15.22 -16.00
CA LEU A 82 -15.54 14.19 -15.84
C LEU A 82 -16.94 14.82 -15.84
N LYS A 83 -17.14 15.90 -15.08
CA LYS A 83 -18.41 16.65 -15.04
C LYS A 83 -18.77 17.18 -16.44
N ALA A 84 -17.84 17.87 -17.10
CA ALA A 84 -18.09 18.42 -18.43
C ALA A 84 -18.46 17.34 -19.47
N TYR A 85 -17.83 16.17 -19.41
CA TYR A 85 -18.18 15.07 -20.32
C TYR A 85 -19.49 14.38 -19.91
N HIS A 86 -19.75 14.23 -18.62
CA HIS A 86 -21.02 13.73 -18.10
C HIS A 86 -22.19 14.62 -18.51
N ASP A 87 -22.02 15.95 -18.52
CA ASP A 87 -23.08 16.89 -18.92
C ASP A 87 -23.42 16.75 -20.42
N LYS A 88 -22.40 16.56 -21.27
CA LYS A 88 -22.61 16.22 -22.69
C LYS A 88 -23.40 14.92 -22.84
N TYR A 89 -23.02 13.89 -22.09
CA TYR A 89 -23.72 12.61 -22.06
C TYR A 89 -25.17 12.75 -21.56
N ALA A 90 -25.40 13.51 -20.48
CA ALA A 90 -26.72 13.75 -19.92
C ALA A 90 -27.63 14.49 -20.90
N ASN A 91 -27.10 15.45 -21.67
CA ASN A 91 -27.83 16.12 -22.73
C ASN A 91 -28.25 15.17 -23.85
N ILE A 92 -27.38 14.22 -24.23
CA ILE A 92 -27.73 13.17 -25.20
C ILE A 92 -28.86 12.29 -24.66
N LEU A 93 -28.82 11.89 -23.39
CA LEU A 93 -29.89 11.11 -22.77
C LEU A 93 -31.23 11.87 -22.71
N LYS A 94 -31.21 13.16 -22.35
CA LYS A 94 -32.41 14.01 -22.36
C LYS A 94 -33.03 14.12 -23.76
N THR A 95 -32.18 14.15 -24.77
CA THR A 95 -32.60 14.21 -26.17
C THR A 95 -33.20 12.88 -26.63
N LEU A 96 -32.63 11.74 -26.19
CA LEU A 96 -33.18 10.39 -26.43
C LEU A 96 -34.55 10.17 -25.79
N SER A 97 -34.81 10.77 -24.62
CA SER A 97 -36.09 10.65 -23.92
C SER A 97 -37.20 11.56 -24.48
N SER A 98 -36.88 12.43 -25.45
CA SER A 98 -37.84 13.41 -26.00
C SER A 98 -38.42 12.94 -27.34
N THR A 99 -39.76 12.85 -27.44
CA THR A 99 -40.49 12.25 -28.57
C THR A 99 -40.45 13.07 -29.88
N SER A 100 -40.00 14.33 -29.86
CA SER A 100 -40.28 15.33 -30.91
C SER A 100 -39.09 15.75 -31.80
N ILE A 101 -38.07 14.91 -32.01
CA ILE A 101 -36.83 15.33 -32.69
C ILE A 101 -36.62 14.61 -34.04
N LYS A 102 -36.13 15.36 -35.04
CA LYS A 102 -35.68 14.86 -36.36
C LYS A 102 -34.61 13.77 -36.17
N LYS A 103 -35.04 12.50 -36.19
CA LYS A 103 -34.23 11.31 -35.84
C LYS A 103 -32.86 11.27 -36.54
N GLU A 104 -32.79 11.69 -37.79
CA GLU A 104 -31.57 11.61 -38.59
C GLU A 104 -30.43 12.52 -38.10
N THR A 105 -30.70 13.82 -37.90
CA THR A 105 -29.70 14.77 -37.38
C THR A 105 -29.21 14.42 -35.97
N PHE A 106 -30.09 13.82 -35.16
CA PHE A 106 -29.75 13.36 -33.83
C PHE A 106 -28.89 12.08 -33.87
N ASN A 107 -29.24 11.11 -34.71
CA ASN A 107 -28.46 9.88 -34.89
C ASN A 107 -27.03 10.20 -35.33
N LYS A 108 -26.87 11.14 -36.27
CA LYS A 108 -25.53 11.62 -36.66
C LYS A 108 -24.73 12.17 -35.46
N LYS A 109 -25.35 13.02 -34.62
CA LYS A 109 -24.70 13.54 -33.40
C LYS A 109 -24.39 12.44 -32.39
N LEU A 110 -25.25 11.44 -32.27
CA LEU A 110 -25.05 10.29 -31.38
C LEU A 110 -23.87 9.44 -31.86
N ASP A 111 -23.77 9.19 -33.16
CA ASP A 111 -22.68 8.41 -33.75
C ASP A 111 -21.35 9.16 -33.68
N GLU A 112 -21.34 10.47 -33.94
CA GLU A 112 -20.17 11.33 -33.71
C GLU A 112 -19.72 11.30 -32.25
N PHE A 113 -20.66 11.33 -31.29
CA PHE A 113 -20.34 11.23 -29.87
C PHE A 113 -19.78 9.85 -29.50
N LYS A 114 -20.37 8.77 -30.03
CA LYS A 114 -19.85 7.40 -29.85
C LYS A 114 -18.45 7.26 -30.43
N GLN A 115 -18.19 7.77 -31.62
CA GLN A 115 -16.88 7.71 -32.26
C GLN A 115 -15.82 8.46 -31.43
N LYS A 116 -16.11 9.69 -31.02
CA LYS A 116 -15.22 10.48 -30.14
C LYS A 116 -15.00 9.83 -28.77
N SER A 117 -15.94 9.02 -28.30
CA SER A 117 -15.79 8.33 -27.01
C SER A 117 -14.64 7.30 -26.99
N HIS A 118 -14.15 6.88 -28.16
CA HIS A 118 -13.00 5.98 -28.28
C HIS A 118 -11.65 6.71 -28.15
N GLU A 119 -11.64 8.04 -28.10
CA GLU A 119 -10.44 8.83 -27.86
C GLU A 119 -9.93 8.67 -26.42
N LEU A 120 -8.63 8.92 -26.24
CA LEU A 120 -7.98 8.90 -24.94
C LEU A 120 -8.61 9.94 -24.01
N PHE A 121 -8.96 9.53 -22.79
CA PHE A 121 -9.29 10.45 -21.70
C PHE A 121 -7.98 11.06 -21.16
N ASP A 122 -7.38 11.96 -21.92
CA ASP A 122 -6.01 12.41 -21.68
C ASP A 122 -5.92 13.36 -20.47
N ILE A 123 -5.51 12.83 -19.32
CA ILE A 123 -5.25 13.60 -18.11
C ILE A 123 -3.77 13.91 -17.88
N SER A 124 -2.89 13.66 -18.87
CA SER A 124 -1.47 14.07 -18.76
C SER A 124 -1.33 15.57 -18.53
N ALA A 125 -0.36 15.95 -17.71
CA ALA A 125 -0.01 17.35 -17.43
C ALA A 125 0.66 18.04 -18.64
N CYS A 126 1.38 17.27 -19.47
CA CYS A 126 2.01 17.75 -20.69
C CYS A 126 1.16 17.44 -21.93
N LYS A 127 0.76 18.47 -22.67
CA LYS A 127 -0.02 18.35 -23.92
C LYS A 127 0.82 18.53 -25.20
N CYS A 128 2.15 18.49 -25.10
CA CYS A 128 3.00 18.62 -26.27
C CYS A 128 2.82 17.43 -27.22
N VAL A 129 2.74 17.72 -28.52
CA VAL A 129 2.73 16.71 -29.60
C VAL A 129 4.16 16.24 -29.90
N SER A 130 5.12 17.18 -29.90
CA SER A 130 6.54 16.87 -30.04
C SER A 130 7.28 17.12 -28.72
N PHE A 131 7.94 16.10 -28.21
CA PHE A 131 8.65 16.18 -26.94
C PHE A 131 10.08 16.69 -27.04
N SER A 132 10.65 16.80 -28.25
CA SER A 132 12.00 17.36 -28.45
C SER A 132 12.03 18.87 -28.17
N LYS A 133 10.93 19.58 -28.45
CA LYS A 133 10.76 21.02 -28.20
C LYS A 133 9.89 21.33 -26.97
N CYS A 134 9.73 20.36 -26.05
CA CYS A 134 8.82 20.53 -24.91
C CYS A 134 9.35 21.57 -23.90
N SER A 135 8.61 22.66 -23.75
CA SER A 135 8.88 23.77 -22.81
C SER A 135 8.09 23.69 -21.49
N CYS A 136 7.38 22.57 -21.23
CA CYS A 136 6.66 22.41 -19.96
C CYS A 136 7.59 22.49 -18.76
N ARG A 137 7.08 22.96 -17.60
CA ARG A 137 7.84 22.93 -16.35
C ARG A 137 8.28 21.49 -16.03
N LYS A 138 9.44 21.35 -15.36
CA LYS A 138 10.09 20.05 -15.12
C LYS A 138 9.15 19.06 -14.45
N GLU A 139 8.24 19.49 -13.59
CA GLU A 139 7.25 18.68 -12.88
C GLU A 139 6.19 18.08 -13.79
N LYS A 140 5.87 18.78 -14.88
CA LYS A 140 4.82 18.39 -15.82
C LYS A 140 5.36 17.63 -17.03
N LYS A 141 6.68 17.60 -17.26
CA LYS A 141 7.30 16.90 -18.38
C LYS A 141 7.15 15.39 -18.23
N VAL A 142 6.80 14.73 -19.33
CA VAL A 142 6.75 13.27 -19.43
C VAL A 142 8.18 12.72 -19.40
N PRO A 143 8.48 11.70 -18.58
CA PRO A 143 9.78 11.02 -18.58
C PRO A 143 10.16 10.51 -19.96
N LEU A 144 11.46 10.50 -20.28
CA LEU A 144 11.93 10.15 -21.64
C LEU A 144 11.48 8.76 -22.09
N GLN A 145 11.51 7.78 -21.18
CA GLN A 145 11.10 6.39 -21.43
C GLN A 145 9.59 6.26 -21.73
N GLU A 146 8.76 7.12 -21.14
CA GLU A 146 7.28 7.06 -21.27
C GLU A 146 6.74 7.87 -22.46
N LYS A 147 7.60 8.63 -23.15
CA LYS A 147 7.19 9.44 -24.31
C LYS A 147 6.64 8.60 -25.47
N PRO A 148 7.28 7.49 -25.90
CA PRO A 148 6.74 6.65 -26.97
C PRO A 148 5.38 6.06 -26.59
N PHE A 149 5.25 5.58 -25.35
CA PHE A 149 3.99 5.05 -24.83
C PHE A 149 2.87 6.10 -24.88
N LEU A 150 3.08 7.32 -24.36
CA LEU A 150 2.03 8.34 -24.38
C LEU A 150 1.66 8.80 -25.81
N LEU A 151 2.62 8.82 -26.75
CA LEU A 151 2.32 9.12 -28.16
C LEU A 151 1.46 8.04 -28.79
N ASP A 152 1.81 6.77 -28.59
CA ASP A 152 1.00 5.63 -29.04
C ASP A 152 -0.41 5.68 -28.44
N GLN A 153 -0.54 5.93 -27.13
CA GLN A 153 -1.85 6.00 -26.47
C GLN A 153 -2.74 7.17 -26.95
N ARG A 154 -2.14 8.21 -27.54
CA ARG A 154 -2.85 9.32 -28.20
C ARG A 154 -3.24 9.02 -29.64
N SER A 155 -2.62 8.02 -30.28
CA SER A 155 -2.85 7.63 -31.67
C SER A 155 -3.43 6.21 -31.78
N GLU A 156 -2.59 5.22 -32.10
CA GLU A 156 -2.96 3.85 -32.48
C GLU A 156 -3.28 2.97 -31.28
N ARG A 157 -2.79 3.32 -30.09
CA ARG A 157 -3.08 2.66 -28.81
C ARG A 157 -2.70 1.17 -28.79
N LYS A 158 -1.58 0.82 -29.42
CA LYS A 158 -1.08 -0.57 -29.54
C LYS A 158 -0.23 -0.99 -28.34
N MET A 159 0.40 -0.04 -27.65
CA MET A 159 1.22 -0.33 -26.49
C MET A 159 0.37 -0.53 -25.23
N ALA A 160 0.89 -1.33 -24.32
CA ALA A 160 0.29 -1.60 -23.01
C ALA A 160 1.23 -1.12 -21.89
N ILE A 161 0.65 -0.75 -20.76
CA ILE A 161 1.32 -0.45 -19.49
C ILE A 161 2.06 -1.72 -19.07
N GLY A 162 3.40 -1.66 -19.06
CA GLY A 162 4.27 -2.73 -18.61
C GLY A 162 4.30 -2.87 -17.08
N SER A 163 5.17 -3.74 -16.57
CA SER A 163 5.48 -3.81 -15.14
C SER A 163 5.99 -2.44 -14.64
N VAL A 164 5.51 -2.01 -13.48
CA VAL A 164 5.80 -0.70 -12.90
C VAL A 164 7.32 -0.54 -12.67
N ASP A 165 7.94 0.42 -13.36
CA ASP A 165 9.34 0.80 -13.09
C ASP A 165 9.40 1.47 -11.70
N VAL A 166 9.95 0.72 -10.74
CA VAL A 166 10.10 1.11 -9.34
C VAL A 166 10.98 2.35 -9.20
N GLN A 167 11.97 2.55 -10.08
CA GLN A 167 12.90 3.66 -9.98
C GLN A 167 12.23 4.99 -10.37
N GLU A 168 11.44 5.00 -11.45
CA GLU A 168 10.78 6.22 -11.91
C GLU A 168 9.56 6.56 -11.04
N SER A 169 8.84 5.54 -10.53
CA SER A 169 7.78 5.71 -9.52
C SER A 169 8.29 6.41 -8.26
N ASN A 170 9.45 5.96 -7.75
CA ASN A 170 10.09 6.57 -6.58
C ASN A 170 10.58 8.00 -6.85
N ARG A 171 11.06 8.29 -8.07
CA ARG A 171 11.43 9.65 -8.48
C ARG A 171 10.22 10.58 -8.51
N MET A 172 9.07 10.13 -9.02
CA MET A 172 7.83 10.93 -9.00
C MET A 172 7.30 11.15 -7.59
N ILE A 173 7.31 10.14 -6.72
CA ILE A 173 6.87 10.29 -5.31
C ILE A 173 7.75 11.31 -4.59
N LYS A 174 9.09 11.20 -4.70
CA LYS A 174 10.04 12.18 -4.13
C LYS A 174 9.82 13.59 -4.68
N LYS A 175 9.33 13.72 -5.91
CA LYS A 175 9.04 15.01 -6.56
C LYS A 175 7.69 15.61 -6.12
N LEU A 176 6.67 14.77 -5.93
CA LEU A 176 5.36 15.19 -5.43
C LEU A 176 5.47 15.72 -3.99
N MET A 177 6.26 15.03 -3.17
CA MET A 177 6.63 15.43 -1.81
C MET A 177 7.34 16.80 -1.76
N ARG A 178 8.10 17.14 -2.80
CA ARG A 178 8.80 18.45 -2.92
C ARG A 178 7.91 19.57 -3.47
N SER A 179 6.75 19.27 -4.05
CA SER A 179 5.90 20.25 -4.74
C SER A 179 4.73 20.80 -3.91
N GLN A 180 4.51 20.29 -2.70
CA GLN A 180 3.54 20.90 -1.79
C GLN A 180 4.09 22.22 -1.24
N PRO A 181 3.42 23.36 -1.46
CA PRO A 181 3.80 24.61 -0.82
C PRO A 181 3.51 24.51 0.68
N SER A 182 4.50 24.80 1.52
CA SER A 182 4.26 25.19 2.90
C SER A 182 3.30 26.38 2.89
N THR A 183 2.08 26.18 3.36
CA THR A 183 1.12 27.26 3.54
C THR A 183 1.48 28.04 4.81
N SER A 184 2.57 28.80 4.75
CA SER A 184 2.81 29.92 5.66
C SER A 184 2.52 31.21 4.89
N LYS A 185 1.24 31.56 4.75
CA LYS A 185 0.85 32.91 4.39
C LYS A 185 1.24 33.83 5.55
N GLY A 186 2.25 34.67 5.31
CA GLY A 186 2.70 35.69 6.26
C GLY A 186 1.58 36.67 6.58
N ILE A 187 1.38 36.91 7.87
CA ILE A 187 0.66 38.05 8.42
C ILE A 187 1.72 39.15 8.67
N PRO A 188 1.44 40.43 8.38
CA PRO A 188 2.43 41.50 8.53
C PRO A 188 2.82 41.69 10.00
N ALA A 189 4.11 41.91 10.22
CA ALA A 189 4.69 42.16 11.53
C ALA A 189 4.08 43.40 12.20
N SER A 190 3.49 43.21 13.37
CA SER A 190 3.49 44.22 14.42
C SER A 190 3.79 43.54 15.76
N GLN A 191 5.03 43.78 16.20
CA GLN A 191 5.53 43.87 17.57
C GLN A 191 4.92 42.96 18.65
N SER A 192 5.67 41.93 19.03
CA SER A 192 6.09 41.71 20.42
C SER A 192 7.14 40.60 20.47
N SER A 193 8.29 40.93 21.04
CA SER A 193 9.49 40.12 21.13
C SER A 193 9.32 38.89 22.03
N VAL A 194 9.53 37.69 21.50
CA VAL A 194 10.18 36.60 22.24
C VAL A 194 11.16 35.91 21.31
N ARG A 195 12.44 36.08 21.60
CA ARG A 195 13.58 35.51 20.88
C ARG A 195 13.71 34.04 21.28
N VAL A 196 13.11 33.13 20.53
CA VAL A 196 13.49 31.71 20.61
C VAL A 196 14.74 31.52 19.76
N LYS A 197 15.86 31.23 20.44
CA LYS A 197 17.10 30.83 19.78
C LYS A 197 16.86 29.48 19.09
N ASN A 198 17.18 29.40 17.80
CA ASN A 198 17.44 28.12 17.15
C ASN A 198 18.54 27.39 17.92
N LEU A 199 18.20 26.36 18.70
CA LEU A 199 19.18 25.42 19.21
C LEU A 199 19.40 24.36 18.11
N ALA A 200 20.47 24.57 17.35
CA ALA A 200 21.04 23.55 16.50
C ALA A 200 21.49 22.37 17.38
N LEU A 201 20.94 21.19 17.11
CA LEU A 201 21.57 19.92 17.51
C LEU A 201 22.69 19.61 16.50
N PRO A 202 23.80 18.97 16.92
CA PRO A 202 24.98 18.85 16.09
C PRO A 202 24.70 18.08 14.79
N GLU A 203 24.99 18.70 13.66
CA GLU A 203 25.18 18.02 12.38
C GLU A 203 26.41 17.12 12.50
N SER A 204 26.19 15.81 12.69
CA SER A 204 27.20 14.81 12.34
C SER A 204 26.93 14.39 10.90
N SER A 205 27.73 14.95 10.00
CA SER A 205 27.93 14.47 8.63
C SER A 205 28.25 12.97 8.61
N GLY A 206 27.45 12.18 7.91
CA GLY A 206 27.65 10.75 7.75
C GLY A 206 26.42 10.09 7.13
N ASP A 207 26.39 10.09 5.80
CA ASP A 207 25.46 9.32 4.99
C ASP A 207 25.87 7.83 5.11
N SER A 208 25.27 7.10 6.05
CA SER A 208 25.36 5.63 6.10
C SER A 208 24.29 5.03 7.04
N ASP A 209 23.36 4.32 6.43
CA ASP A 209 22.32 3.56 7.11
C ASP A 209 22.86 2.16 7.45
N SER A 210 23.71 2.02 8.49
CA SER A 210 23.93 0.75 9.20
C SER A 210 24.78 0.85 10.46
N CYS A 211 24.39 0.15 11.53
CA CYS A 211 25.20 -0.90 12.17
C CYS A 211 24.43 -1.50 13.36
N SER A 212 24.13 -2.80 13.24
CA SER A 212 23.87 -3.70 14.33
C SER A 212 25.21 -4.16 14.88
N SER A 213 25.48 -3.94 16.16
CA SER A 213 26.52 -4.68 16.87
C SER A 213 25.82 -5.57 17.89
N ASP A 214 25.83 -6.88 17.63
CA ASP A 214 25.64 -7.88 18.67
C ASP A 214 26.88 -7.83 19.58
N TYR A 215 26.68 -7.48 20.84
CA TYR A 215 27.73 -7.51 21.84
C TYR A 215 27.43 -8.65 22.81
N GLU A 216 28.13 -9.77 22.61
CA GLU A 216 28.34 -10.81 23.61
C GLU A 216 29.34 -10.28 24.67
N PRO A 217 29.08 -10.42 25.98
CA PRO A 217 29.93 -9.81 27.00
C PRO A 217 31.21 -10.63 27.20
N SER A 218 32.31 -10.16 26.63
CA SER A 218 33.64 -10.67 26.94
C SER A 218 34.21 -9.98 28.19
N SER A 219 34.50 -10.79 29.19
CA SER A 219 35.28 -10.48 30.40
C SER A 219 36.54 -9.67 30.10
N SER A 220 36.61 -8.41 30.54
CA SER A 220 37.86 -7.79 30.98
C SER A 220 37.63 -6.53 31.81
N THR A 221 38.21 -6.56 32.99
CA THR A 221 38.16 -5.58 34.08
C THR A 221 38.77 -4.24 33.66
N LYS A 222 38.05 -3.11 33.85
CA LYS A 222 38.52 -1.94 34.62
C LYS A 222 37.53 -0.75 34.63
N ARG A 223 37.27 -0.30 35.86
CA ARG A 223 36.71 0.98 36.33
C ARG A 223 35.19 1.19 36.19
N ARG A 224 34.49 0.58 37.16
CA ARG A 224 33.17 0.94 37.67
C ARG A 224 33.17 2.42 38.08
N ILE A 225 32.60 3.28 37.25
CA ILE A 225 32.04 4.55 37.70
C ILE A 225 30.68 4.20 38.29
N GLU A 226 30.53 4.37 39.59
CA GLU A 226 29.24 4.26 40.28
C GLU A 226 28.29 5.31 39.67
N ARG A 227 27.42 4.86 38.75
CA ARG A 227 26.29 5.68 38.33
C ARG A 227 25.21 5.54 39.39
N ALA A 228 24.88 6.70 39.95
CA ALA A 228 23.87 6.92 40.95
C ALA A 228 22.56 6.17 40.67
N GLU A 229 21.94 5.80 41.78
CA GLU A 229 20.74 5.00 41.92
C GLU A 229 19.55 5.56 41.11
N THR A 230 18.95 4.66 40.33
CA THR A 230 17.56 4.64 39.88
C THR A 230 16.95 5.96 39.34
N ASN A 231 17.23 6.28 38.08
CA ASN A 231 16.17 6.87 37.27
C ASN A 231 15.10 5.78 37.06
N PRO A 232 13.81 5.98 37.38
CA PRO A 232 12.78 5.03 37.01
C PRO A 232 12.84 4.91 35.49
N ALA A 233 13.23 3.74 34.99
CA ALA A 233 13.32 3.50 33.56
C ALA A 233 11.91 3.69 32.99
N LEU A 234 11.66 4.85 32.36
CA LEU A 234 10.37 5.19 31.79
C LEU A 234 9.87 4.00 30.95
N GLU A 235 8.76 3.41 31.37
CA GLU A 235 8.24 2.20 30.74
C GLU A 235 7.55 2.58 29.43
N LEU A 236 8.24 2.37 28.31
CA LEU A 236 7.76 2.73 26.97
C LEU A 236 6.84 1.66 26.34
N LYS A 237 6.23 0.77 27.15
CA LYS A 237 5.43 -0.37 26.66
C LYS A 237 4.27 0.08 25.78
N SER A 238 3.41 0.96 26.28
CA SER A 238 2.24 1.47 25.55
C SER A 238 2.64 2.23 24.28
N LEU A 239 3.71 3.02 24.36
CA LEU A 239 4.23 3.77 23.21
C LEU A 239 4.78 2.83 22.14
N ALA A 240 5.49 1.76 22.53
CA ALA A 240 5.99 0.74 21.62
C ALA A 240 4.86 -0.02 20.92
N ILE A 241 3.84 -0.47 21.67
CA ILE A 241 2.64 -1.14 21.13
C ILE A 241 1.93 -0.23 20.12
N LEU A 242 1.71 1.03 20.48
CA LEU A 242 1.03 1.99 19.61
C LEU A 242 1.86 2.28 18.35
N SER A 243 3.18 2.39 18.49
CA SER A 243 4.10 2.61 17.36
C SER A 243 4.07 1.44 16.38
N ASP A 244 4.03 0.20 16.87
CA ASP A 244 3.84 -1.00 16.05
C ASP A 244 2.49 -0.99 15.33
N LYS A 245 1.41 -0.71 16.06
CA LYS A 245 0.04 -0.67 15.51
C LYS A 245 -0.17 0.40 14.43
N THR A 246 0.51 1.54 14.58
CA THR A 246 0.34 2.71 13.69
C THR A 246 1.42 2.80 12.61
N GLY A 247 2.46 1.96 12.67
CA GLY A 247 3.57 2.00 11.71
C GLY A 247 4.51 3.20 11.87
N VAL A 248 4.52 3.85 13.04
CA VAL A 248 5.41 4.99 13.31
C VAL A 248 6.86 4.51 13.41
N SER A 249 7.78 5.25 12.77
CA SER A 249 9.21 4.95 12.83
C SER A 249 9.78 5.25 14.22
N ASP A 250 10.83 4.52 14.62
CA ASP A 250 11.46 4.71 15.94
C ASP A 250 11.93 6.16 16.16
N ARG A 251 12.41 6.82 15.10
CA ARG A 251 12.82 8.24 15.16
C ARG A 251 11.61 9.14 15.38
N ALA A 252 10.54 8.96 14.63
CA ALA A 252 9.33 9.77 14.77
C ALA A 252 8.68 9.58 16.15
N ALA A 253 8.60 8.34 16.65
CA ALA A 253 8.08 8.05 17.99
C ALA A 253 8.93 8.71 19.08
N ALA A 254 10.26 8.62 18.97
CA ALA A 254 11.21 9.27 19.88
C ALA A 254 11.05 10.80 19.89
N THR A 255 10.95 11.43 18.71
CA THR A 255 10.75 12.88 18.58
C THR A 255 9.42 13.30 19.21
N ILE A 256 8.31 12.64 18.86
CA ILE A 256 6.99 12.98 19.39
C ILE A 256 6.98 12.85 20.91
N ALA A 257 7.47 11.72 21.45
CA ALA A 257 7.45 11.48 22.88
C ALA A 257 8.35 12.45 23.64
N THR A 258 9.51 12.82 23.09
CA THR A 258 10.40 13.83 23.70
C THR A 258 9.74 15.21 23.73
N VAL A 259 9.11 15.65 22.65
CA VAL A 259 8.41 16.95 22.59
C VAL A 259 7.25 17.00 23.59
N VAL A 260 6.43 15.94 23.65
CA VAL A 260 5.31 15.88 24.60
C VAL A 260 5.78 15.95 26.06
N LEU A 261 6.90 15.29 26.39
CA LEU A 261 7.48 15.35 27.73
C LEU A 261 8.05 16.73 28.07
N GLN A 262 8.60 17.44 27.09
CA GLN A 262 9.07 18.82 27.25
C GLN A 262 7.89 19.78 27.49
N GLU A 263 6.83 19.69 26.69
CA GLU A 263 5.62 20.53 26.85
C GLU A 263 4.90 20.26 28.18
N ALA A 264 4.93 19.01 28.65
CA ALA A 264 4.39 18.63 29.95
C ALA A 264 5.26 19.08 31.14
N ASN A 265 6.38 19.77 30.90
CA ASN A 265 7.39 20.16 31.89
C ASN A 265 7.94 18.98 32.72
N VAL A 266 7.89 17.76 32.17
CA VAL A 266 8.46 16.55 32.79
C VAL A 266 9.97 16.47 32.54
N VAL A 267 10.44 17.10 31.46
CA VAL A 267 11.86 17.13 31.05
C VAL A 267 12.23 18.55 30.68
N GLY A 268 13.22 19.14 31.38
CA GLY A 268 13.78 20.44 31.01
C GLY A 268 14.72 20.35 29.79
N GLU A 269 15.01 21.48 29.14
CA GLU A 269 15.96 21.55 27.99
C GLU A 269 17.37 21.01 28.31
N LYS A 270 17.72 20.85 29.59
CA LYS A 270 19.05 20.41 30.05
C LYS A 270 19.06 19.00 30.64
N ASP A 271 17.91 18.34 30.78
CA ASP A 271 17.80 17.01 31.39
C ASP A 271 17.98 15.90 30.34
N GLU A 272 19.23 15.65 29.96
CA GLU A 272 19.59 14.63 28.96
C GLU A 272 19.24 13.18 29.39
N SER A 273 19.04 12.94 30.69
CA SER A 273 18.76 11.61 31.24
C SER A 273 17.39 11.05 30.81
N ILE A 274 16.40 11.92 30.61
CA ILE A 274 15.00 11.54 30.35
C ILE A 274 14.65 11.58 28.85
N ILE A 275 15.52 12.14 28.00
CA ILE A 275 15.29 12.20 26.54
C ILE A 275 15.06 10.80 25.97
N ILE A 276 13.96 10.65 25.21
CA ILE A 276 13.61 9.40 24.55
C ILE A 276 14.34 9.35 23.21
N ASP A 277 15.45 8.65 23.18
CA ASP A 277 16.18 8.37 21.93
C ASP A 277 15.53 7.23 21.12
N ARG A 278 15.76 7.21 19.81
CA ARG A 278 15.30 6.15 18.89
C ARG A 278 15.69 4.75 19.37
N HIS A 279 16.87 4.59 19.99
CA HIS A 279 17.33 3.30 20.48
C HIS A 279 16.55 2.86 21.73
N LYS A 280 16.03 3.80 22.55
CA LYS A 280 15.13 3.47 23.67
C LYS A 280 13.81 2.91 23.15
N ILE A 281 13.21 3.53 22.12
CA ILE A 281 12.01 3.03 21.45
C ILE A 281 12.25 1.65 20.83
N ARG A 282 13.34 1.49 20.07
CA ARG A 282 13.69 0.22 19.44
C ARG A 282 13.82 -0.92 20.44
N ARG A 283 14.50 -0.68 21.57
CA ARG A 283 14.61 -1.66 22.66
C ARG A 283 13.26 -1.98 23.30
N ALA A 284 12.40 -0.98 23.49
CA ALA A 284 11.07 -1.18 24.02
C ALA A 284 10.20 -2.03 23.07
N ARG A 285 10.21 -1.74 21.76
CA ARG A 285 9.54 -2.57 20.75
C ARG A 285 10.06 -4.00 20.76
N LYS A 286 11.39 -4.21 20.81
CA LYS A 286 11.97 -5.55 20.86
C LYS A 286 11.47 -6.33 22.09
N ARG A 287 11.49 -5.70 23.28
CA ARG A 287 10.96 -6.31 24.52
C ARG A 287 9.48 -6.66 24.42
N VAL A 288 8.65 -5.73 23.96
CA VAL A 288 7.21 -5.95 23.80
C VAL A 288 6.90 -7.06 22.81
N ARG A 289 7.58 -7.09 21.66
CA ARG A 289 7.38 -8.14 20.65
C ARG A 289 7.79 -9.51 21.18
N GLN A 290 8.90 -9.59 21.91
CA GLN A 290 9.36 -10.82 22.54
C GLN A 290 8.37 -11.28 23.62
N GLU A 291 7.93 -10.39 24.51
CA GLU A 291 6.92 -10.69 25.53
C GLU A 291 5.61 -11.19 24.89
N LEU A 292 5.16 -10.52 23.82
CA LEU A 292 3.98 -10.98 23.06
C LEU A 292 4.20 -12.37 22.50
N GLN A 293 5.37 -12.66 21.91
CA GLN A 293 5.69 -13.95 21.33
C GLN A 293 5.81 -15.08 22.37
N GLU A 294 6.33 -14.77 23.56
CA GLU A 294 6.42 -15.70 24.69
C GLU A 294 5.03 -15.98 25.29
N ASN A 295 4.15 -14.97 25.33
CA ASN A 295 2.77 -15.09 25.80
C ASN A 295 1.78 -15.58 24.74
N LEU A 296 2.23 -15.93 23.53
CA LEU A 296 1.38 -16.54 22.52
C LEU A 296 1.00 -17.95 22.98
N LEU A 297 -0.22 -18.08 23.46
CA LEU A 297 -0.85 -19.36 23.73
C LEU A 297 -1.53 -19.83 22.44
N ILE A 298 -1.20 -21.05 22.02
CA ILE A 298 -1.91 -21.73 20.94
C ILE A 298 -3.13 -22.39 21.57
N GLU A 299 -4.33 -22.14 21.04
CA GLU A 299 -5.53 -22.75 21.58
C GLU A 299 -5.56 -24.23 21.20
N GLU A 300 -5.59 -25.10 22.21
CA GLU A 300 -5.75 -26.54 22.01
C GLU A 300 -7.22 -26.95 22.10
N PRO A 301 -7.68 -27.86 21.22
CA PRO A 301 -6.91 -28.56 20.19
C PRO A 301 -6.69 -27.73 18.91
N LEU A 302 -5.52 -27.89 18.28
CA LEU A 302 -5.24 -27.31 16.96
C LEU A 302 -5.97 -28.11 15.86
N GLU A 303 -7.16 -27.66 15.48
CA GLU A 303 -8.00 -28.33 14.47
C GLU A 303 -7.67 -27.92 13.04
N SER A 304 -7.24 -26.68 12.82
CA SER A 304 -6.86 -26.22 11.48
C SER A 304 -5.71 -25.23 11.49
N ILE A 305 -4.93 -25.28 10.41
CA ILE A 305 -3.76 -24.42 10.22
C ILE A 305 -3.90 -23.69 8.90
N TYR A 306 -3.81 -22.37 8.93
CA TYR A 306 -3.77 -21.55 7.74
C TYR A 306 -2.42 -20.88 7.65
N PHE A 307 -1.85 -20.85 6.45
CA PHE A 307 -0.59 -20.19 6.21
C PHE A 307 -0.65 -19.28 4.99
N ASP A 308 0.05 -18.15 5.08
CA ASP A 308 0.23 -17.22 3.98
C ASP A 308 1.69 -16.79 3.89
N GLY A 309 2.19 -16.72 2.65
CA GLY A 309 3.59 -16.47 2.34
C GLY A 309 3.81 -15.07 1.77
N ARG A 310 4.93 -14.45 2.15
CA ARG A 310 5.37 -13.17 1.60
C ARG A 310 6.88 -13.16 1.39
N LYS A 311 7.27 -12.73 0.20
CA LYS A 311 8.68 -12.53 -0.16
C LYS A 311 9.07 -11.08 0.03
N ASP A 312 9.84 -10.78 1.06
CA ASP A 312 10.34 -9.45 1.34
C ASP A 312 11.85 -9.35 1.08
N LEU A 313 12.33 -8.12 0.88
CA LEU A 313 13.77 -7.83 0.77
C LEU A 313 14.29 -7.48 2.16
N THR A 314 15.08 -8.36 2.75
CA THR A 314 15.69 -8.19 4.06
C THR A 314 17.16 -7.78 3.89
N LYS A 315 17.62 -6.82 4.70
CA LYS A 315 19.04 -6.48 4.77
C LYS A 315 19.73 -7.46 5.73
N VAL A 316 20.61 -8.30 5.20
CA VAL A 316 21.44 -9.24 5.96
C VAL A 316 22.88 -8.74 5.93
N THR A 317 23.58 -8.86 7.06
CA THR A 317 25.01 -8.53 7.12
C THR A 317 25.81 -9.76 6.72
N ASP A 318 26.71 -9.64 5.74
CA ASP A 318 27.63 -10.72 5.42
C ASP A 318 28.71 -10.89 6.52
N GLY A 319 29.46 -11.99 6.47
CA GLY A 319 30.51 -12.27 7.45
C GLY A 319 31.65 -11.22 7.49
N LEU A 320 31.65 -10.26 6.57
CA LEU A 320 32.61 -9.17 6.48
C LEU A 320 32.02 -7.81 6.90
N GLY A 321 30.76 -7.77 7.34
CA GLY A 321 30.09 -6.56 7.84
C GLY A 321 29.38 -5.72 6.76
N HIS A 322 29.34 -6.18 5.51
CA HIS A 322 28.62 -5.47 4.45
C HIS A 322 27.14 -5.84 4.45
N LEU A 323 26.29 -4.83 4.20
CA LEU A 323 24.86 -5.04 4.06
C LEU A 323 24.55 -5.60 2.66
N GLN A 324 23.96 -6.79 2.61
CA GLN A 324 23.40 -7.40 1.42
C GLN A 324 21.87 -7.42 1.52
N LEU A 325 21.19 -7.14 0.42
CA LEU A 325 19.74 -7.33 0.32
C LEU A 325 19.47 -8.76 -0.14
N VAL A 326 18.95 -9.58 0.77
CA VAL A 326 18.54 -10.95 0.52
C VAL A 326 17.03 -10.99 0.39
N ARG A 327 16.54 -11.79 -0.55
CA ARG A 327 15.10 -12.06 -0.67
C ARG A 327 14.76 -13.21 0.27
N GLU A 328 14.06 -12.90 1.36
CA GLU A 328 13.64 -13.87 2.36
C GLU A 328 12.17 -14.23 2.15
N GLU A 329 11.84 -15.46 2.51
CA GLU A 329 10.46 -15.93 2.58
C GLU A 329 9.99 -15.81 4.02
N HIS A 330 8.84 -15.18 4.24
CA HIS A 330 8.19 -15.14 5.55
C HIS A 330 6.82 -15.78 5.44
N ILE A 331 6.49 -16.63 6.40
CA ILE A 331 5.22 -17.34 6.45
C ILE A 331 4.53 -17.00 7.76
N SER A 332 3.28 -16.56 7.68
CA SER A 332 2.42 -16.36 8.85
C SER A 332 1.54 -17.57 9.04
N LEU A 333 1.42 -18.06 10.27
CA LEU A 333 0.54 -19.16 10.65
C LEU A 333 -0.60 -18.64 11.53
N ILE A 334 -1.83 -19.05 11.20
CA ILE A 334 -3.02 -18.80 12.01
C ILE A 334 -3.83 -20.08 12.17
N GLN A 335 -4.57 -20.15 13.27
CA GLN A 335 -5.54 -21.20 13.56
C GLN A 335 -6.94 -20.69 13.28
N GLU A 336 -7.78 -21.55 12.71
CA GLU A 336 -9.22 -21.34 12.61
C GLU A 336 -9.99 -22.48 13.31
N PRO A 337 -11.19 -22.22 13.83
CA PRO A 337 -11.90 -20.94 13.85
C PRO A 337 -11.30 -19.93 14.86
N GLY A 338 -11.47 -18.64 14.59
CA GLY A 338 -11.12 -17.54 15.51
C GLY A 338 -9.92 -16.71 15.09
N ALA A 339 -9.28 -17.04 13.96
CA ALA A 339 -8.10 -16.35 13.43
C ALA A 339 -6.98 -16.18 14.48
N HIS A 340 -6.78 -17.19 15.33
CA HIS A 340 -5.77 -17.14 16.40
C HIS A 340 -4.38 -17.20 15.79
N TYR A 341 -3.53 -16.23 16.13
CA TYR A 341 -2.19 -16.17 15.59
C TYR A 341 -1.29 -17.23 16.24
N ILE A 342 -0.72 -18.12 15.41
CA ILE A 342 0.16 -19.19 15.88
C ILE A 342 1.62 -18.71 15.89
N GLY A 343 2.06 -18.04 14.83
CA GLY A 343 3.46 -17.61 14.73
C GLY A 343 3.89 -17.16 13.34
N HIS A 344 5.14 -16.71 13.25
CA HIS A 344 5.82 -16.44 11.98
C HIS A 344 6.94 -17.46 11.76
N LEU A 345 7.25 -17.74 10.50
CA LEU A 345 8.36 -18.59 10.08
C LEU A 345 9.18 -17.86 9.02
N THR A 346 10.48 -18.15 8.99
CA THR A 346 11.37 -17.70 7.91
C THR A 346 12.10 -18.92 7.37
N PRO A 347 11.50 -19.67 6.42
CA PRO A 347 12.15 -20.83 5.83
C PRO A 347 13.35 -20.40 4.97
N ASP A 348 14.38 -21.24 4.94
CA ASP A 348 15.63 -20.99 4.17
C ASP A 348 15.39 -20.86 2.66
N SER A 349 14.29 -21.43 2.16
CA SER A 349 13.89 -21.32 0.76
C SER A 349 12.37 -21.33 0.60
N GLY A 350 11.88 -20.66 -0.45
CA GLY A 350 10.47 -20.70 -0.86
C GLY A 350 10.04 -21.99 -1.57
N THR A 351 10.76 -23.10 -1.38
CA THR A 351 10.39 -24.40 -1.95
C THR A 351 9.36 -25.07 -1.05
N SER A 352 8.40 -25.79 -1.63
CA SER A 352 7.33 -26.44 -0.88
C SER A 352 7.85 -27.38 0.21
N LYS A 353 8.96 -28.08 -0.06
CA LYS A 353 9.61 -28.98 0.91
C LYS A 353 10.16 -28.24 2.11
N CYS A 354 10.90 -27.15 1.88
CA CYS A 354 11.46 -26.34 2.95
C CYS A 354 10.35 -25.70 3.79
N ILE A 355 9.33 -25.14 3.13
CA ILE A 355 8.17 -24.57 3.79
C ILE A 355 7.46 -25.61 4.68
N ALA A 356 7.15 -26.79 4.12
CA ALA A 356 6.45 -27.84 4.85
C ALA A 356 7.27 -28.33 6.06
N SER A 357 8.58 -28.55 5.90
CA SER A 357 9.43 -28.94 7.04
C SER A 357 9.48 -27.86 8.10
N THR A 358 9.67 -26.59 7.72
CA THR A 358 9.73 -25.48 8.68
C THR A 358 8.43 -25.32 9.47
N ILE A 359 7.27 -25.53 8.84
CA ILE A 359 5.97 -25.50 9.54
C ILE A 359 5.90 -26.62 10.59
N ILE A 360 6.24 -27.86 10.21
CA ILE A 360 6.19 -29.00 11.12
C ILE A 360 7.20 -28.86 12.26
N ASP A 361 8.43 -28.44 11.96
CA ASP A 361 9.48 -28.25 12.96
C ASP A 361 9.09 -27.15 13.95
N PHE A 362 8.46 -26.08 13.49
CA PHE A 362 7.95 -25.02 14.35
C PHE A 362 6.84 -25.51 15.29
N LEU A 363 5.82 -26.22 14.76
CA LEU A 363 4.74 -26.76 15.59
C LEU A 363 5.27 -27.74 16.63
N SER A 364 6.26 -28.56 16.23
CA SER A 364 6.95 -29.49 17.13
C SER A 364 7.75 -28.76 18.21
N SER A 365 8.43 -27.66 17.86
CA SER A 365 9.18 -26.82 18.83
C SER A 365 8.29 -26.10 19.84
N LYS A 366 7.01 -25.94 19.51
CA LYS A 366 5.98 -25.37 20.38
C LYS A 366 5.20 -26.43 21.15
N GLU A 367 5.62 -27.70 21.07
CA GLU A 367 4.98 -28.85 21.70
C GLU A 367 3.49 -29.01 21.33
N VAL A 368 3.10 -28.51 20.16
CA VAL A 368 1.70 -28.53 19.72
C VAL A 368 1.34 -29.90 19.17
N ASP A 369 0.26 -30.48 19.71
CA ASP A 369 -0.28 -31.72 19.17
C ASP A 369 -0.94 -31.50 17.80
N THR A 370 -0.31 -32.03 16.75
CA THR A 370 -0.83 -31.99 15.38
C THR A 370 -1.77 -33.17 15.04
N SER A 371 -2.00 -34.09 15.99
CA SER A 371 -2.84 -35.27 15.78
C SER A 371 -4.29 -34.92 15.44
N LYS A 372 -4.77 -33.76 15.89
CA LYS A 372 -6.14 -33.26 15.70
C LYS A 372 -6.31 -32.30 14.52
N VAL A 373 -5.24 -31.98 13.79
CA VAL A 373 -5.32 -31.08 12.62
C VAL A 373 -6.12 -31.75 11.51
N VAL A 374 -7.36 -31.32 11.27
CA VAL A 374 -8.22 -31.89 10.23
C VAL A 374 -8.19 -31.08 8.95
N ALA A 375 -7.70 -29.84 8.97
CA ALA A 375 -7.70 -28.97 7.80
C ALA A 375 -6.47 -28.06 7.70
N ILE A 376 -6.09 -27.76 6.46
CA ILE A 376 -5.04 -26.79 6.14
C ILE A 376 -5.54 -25.81 5.08
N GLY A 377 -5.34 -24.51 5.31
CA GLY A 377 -5.69 -23.46 4.37
C GLY A 377 -4.50 -22.65 3.86
N CYS A 378 -4.55 -22.25 2.60
CA CYS A 378 -3.48 -21.47 1.97
C CYS A 378 -3.95 -20.78 0.67
N ASP A 379 -3.03 -20.06 0.03
CA ASP A 379 -3.21 -19.56 -1.32
C ASP A 379 -3.23 -20.68 -2.38
N GLY A 380 -3.83 -20.39 -3.54
CA GLY A 380 -3.96 -21.34 -4.66
C GLY A 380 -2.68 -21.56 -5.47
N THR A 381 -1.49 -21.23 -4.95
CA THR A 381 -0.27 -21.33 -5.74
C THR A 381 0.16 -22.79 -5.94
N PRO A 382 0.84 -23.11 -7.05
CA PRO A 382 1.36 -24.47 -7.28
C PRO A 382 2.34 -24.95 -6.20
N VAL A 383 3.06 -24.03 -5.56
CA VAL A 383 3.96 -24.31 -4.43
C VAL A 383 3.15 -24.83 -3.24
N SER A 384 1.98 -24.23 -2.96
CA SER A 384 1.14 -24.61 -1.83
C SER A 384 0.30 -25.87 -2.12
N THR A 385 -0.27 -25.98 -3.33
CA THR A 385 -1.33 -26.96 -3.67
C THR A 385 -0.91 -28.06 -4.66
N GLY A 386 0.36 -28.10 -5.09
CA GLY A 386 0.83 -29.07 -6.07
C GLY A 386 0.55 -30.54 -5.69
N LEU A 387 0.04 -31.33 -6.64
CA LEU A 387 -0.42 -32.71 -6.41
C LEU A 387 0.65 -33.65 -5.82
N LYS A 388 1.91 -33.52 -6.26
CA LYS A 388 3.02 -34.42 -5.86
C LYS A 388 4.04 -33.77 -4.93
N GLY A 389 3.90 -32.48 -4.65
CA GLY A 389 4.94 -31.73 -3.95
C GLY A 389 4.50 -30.37 -3.46
N GLY A 390 3.19 -30.13 -3.36
CA GLY A 390 2.65 -28.96 -2.69
C GLY A 390 2.91 -29.01 -1.19
N VAL A 391 2.96 -27.86 -0.54
CA VAL A 391 3.13 -27.76 0.92
C VAL A 391 2.10 -28.62 1.65
N ILE A 392 0.82 -28.53 1.29
CA ILE A 392 -0.23 -29.32 1.96
C ILE A 392 0.03 -30.82 1.79
N ARG A 393 0.34 -31.26 0.57
CA ARG A 393 0.62 -32.67 0.27
C ARG A 393 1.79 -33.20 1.10
N LEU A 394 2.85 -32.42 1.24
CA LEU A 394 4.04 -32.81 2.02
C LEU A 394 3.75 -32.86 3.52
N ILE A 395 2.87 -31.97 4.02
CA ILE A 395 2.41 -32.02 5.40
C ILE A 395 1.56 -33.28 5.64
N GLU A 396 0.63 -33.64 4.73
CA GLU A 396 -0.15 -34.89 4.82
C GLU A 396 0.75 -36.13 4.90
N GLU A 397 1.81 -36.17 4.08
CA GLU A 397 2.80 -37.27 4.11
C GLU A 397 3.51 -37.35 5.46
N LYS A 398 3.80 -36.21 6.09
CA LYS A 398 4.42 -36.16 7.42
C LYS A 398 3.45 -36.52 8.54
N LEU A 399 2.18 -36.15 8.41
CA LEU A 399 1.10 -36.51 9.35
C LEU A 399 0.63 -37.96 9.19
N GLY A 400 0.92 -38.60 8.06
CA GLY A 400 0.48 -39.96 7.74
C GLY A 400 -1.02 -40.09 7.45
N ARG A 401 -1.72 -38.97 7.19
CA ARG A 401 -3.16 -38.94 6.91
C ARG A 401 -3.55 -37.73 6.06
N PRO A 402 -4.63 -37.83 5.26
CA PRO A 402 -5.15 -36.70 4.51
C PRO A 402 -5.76 -35.64 5.44
N VAL A 403 -5.76 -34.39 4.98
CA VAL A 403 -6.44 -33.26 5.63
C VAL A 403 -7.42 -32.61 4.65
N HIS A 404 -8.35 -31.80 5.13
CA HIS A 404 -9.20 -30.99 4.29
C HIS A 404 -8.47 -29.74 3.79
N TRP A 405 -8.61 -29.41 2.49
CA TRP A 405 -7.86 -28.31 1.87
C TRP A 405 -8.76 -27.09 1.73
N PHE A 406 -8.42 -26.01 2.43
CA PHE A 406 -9.07 -24.70 2.28
C PHE A 406 -8.24 -23.80 1.37
N VAL A 407 -8.42 -23.94 0.07
CA VAL A 407 -7.64 -23.20 -0.93
C VAL A 407 -8.32 -21.89 -1.31
N CYS A 408 -7.59 -20.78 -1.18
CA CYS A 408 -8.07 -19.48 -1.63
C CYS A 408 -8.06 -19.38 -3.17
N LEU A 409 -9.26 -19.29 -3.76
CA LEU A 409 -9.46 -19.18 -5.21
C LEU A 409 -9.16 -17.79 -5.79
N LEU A 410 -8.94 -16.78 -4.95
CA LEU A 410 -8.60 -15.42 -5.40
C LEU A 410 -7.18 -15.35 -6.01
N HIS A 411 -6.35 -16.37 -5.74
CA HIS A 411 -4.97 -16.47 -6.23
C HIS A 411 -4.77 -17.66 -7.20
N ALA A 412 -5.84 -18.31 -7.65
CA ALA A 412 -5.76 -19.32 -8.70
C ALA A 412 -5.50 -18.61 -10.04
N VAL A 413 -4.26 -18.70 -10.53
CA VAL A 413 -3.87 -18.25 -11.87
C VAL A 413 -4.14 -19.34 -12.88
#